data_AF-A0A817SE36-F1
#
_entry.id   AF-A0A817SE36-F1
#
_cell.length_a   1.000
_cell.length_b   1.000
_cell.length_c   1.000
_cell.angle_alpha   90.00
_cell.angle_beta   90.00
_cell.angle_gamma   90.00
#
_symmetry.space_group_name_H-M   'P 1'
#
loop_
_entity.id
_entity.type
_entity.pdbx_description
1 polymer ?
#
loop_
_entity_poly.entity_id
_entity_poly.type
_entity_poly.pdbx_seq_one_letter_code
_entity_poly.pdbx_strand_id
1 'polypeptide(L)' 'VSDIVSAVNMSKVGIELIVFEQSSNIGGMWNVDIKPCWNSIRTNISKFSIPLSDYSWPKNAPIFPSQQDVYQYLLNYVEQ' A
#
# COMPACT_ATOMS: atom_id res chain seq x y z
N VAL A 1 3.73 2.79 -3.17
CA VAL A 1 2.42 2.57 -3.85
C VAL A 1 2.63 2.27 -5.32
N SER A 2 3.20 3.19 -6.11
CA SER A 2 3.41 2.98 -7.55
C SER A 2 4.11 1.66 -7.87
N ASP A 3 5.28 1.42 -7.27
CA ASP A 3 6.08 0.22 -7.59
C ASP A 3 5.37 -1.08 -7.23
N ILE A 4 4.68 -1.10 -6.08
CA ILE A 4 3.84 -2.24 -5.66
C ILE A 4 2.75 -2.53 -6.70
N VAL A 5 2.02 -1.49 -7.12
CA VAL A 5 0.92 -1.65 -8.09
C VAL A 5 1.45 -2.10 -9.45
N SER A 6 2.56 -1.53 -9.91
CA SER A 6 3.21 -1.95 -11.15
C SER A 6 3.67 -3.42 -11.08
N ALA A 7 4.38 -3.80 -10.01
CA ALA A 7 4.91 -5.14 -9.83
C ALA A 7 3.80 -6.20 -9.77
N VAL A 8 2.75 -5.98 -8.97
CA VAL A 8 1.62 -6.90 -8.85
C VAL A 8 0.91 -7.07 -10.19
N ASN A 9 0.65 -5.99 -10.93
CA ASN A 9 -0.02 -6.09 -12.23
C ASN A 9 0.86 -6.77 -13.30
N MET A 10 2.17 -6.48 -13.33
CA MET A 10 3.10 -7.18 -14.23
C MET A 10 3.16 -8.68 -13.93
N SER A 11 3.20 -9.05 -12.64
CA SER A 11 3.17 -10.45 -12.22
C SER A 11 1.88 -11.14 -12.65
N LYS A 12 0.71 -10.48 -12.54
CA LYS A 12 -0.59 -11.04 -12.93
C LYS A 12 -0.70 -11.37 -14.41
N VAL A 13 0.05 -10.68 -15.27
CA VAL A 13 0.11 -10.94 -16.72
C VAL A 13 1.29 -11.85 -17.12
N GLY A 14 1.99 -12.45 -16.14
CA GLY A 14 3.05 -13.42 -16.37
C GLY A 14 4.40 -12.82 -16.76
N ILE A 15 4.64 -11.54 -16.49
CA ILE A 15 5.97 -10.94 -16.65
C ILE A 15 6.84 -11.36 -15.46
N GLU A 16 8.00 -11.94 -15.73
CA GLU A 16 9.03 -12.17 -14.72
C GLU A 16 9.74 -10.85 -14.40
N LEU A 17 9.79 -10.48 -13.12
CA LEU A 17 10.34 -9.20 -12.71
C LEU A 17 11.17 -9.30 -11.42
N ILE A 18 12.08 -8.34 -11.27
CA ILE A 18 12.86 -8.13 -10.06
C ILE A 18 12.60 -6.69 -9.59
N VAL A 19 12.17 -6.53 -8.35
CA VAL A 19 11.96 -5.23 -7.72
C VAL A 19 13.11 -4.95 -6.76
N PHE A 20 13.74 -3.78 -6.89
CA PHE A 20 14.77 -3.31 -5.96
C PHE A 20 14.18 -2.22 -5.07
N GLU A 21 14.21 -2.45 -3.77
CA GLU A 21 13.79 -1.50 -2.73
C GLU A 21 15.00 -1.27 -1.80
N GLN A 22 15.25 0.00 -1.45
CA GLN A 22 16.39 0.36 -0.63
C GLN A 22 16.18 -0.03 0.84
N SER A 23 14.94 0.09 1.31
CA SER A 23 14.56 -0.26 2.68
C SER A 23 14.33 -1.76 2.84
N SER A 24 14.26 -2.23 4.09
CA SER A 24 14.02 -3.65 4.39
C SER A 24 12.61 -4.11 4.04
N ASN A 25 11.66 -3.18 3.88
CA ASN A 25 10.25 -3.47 3.65
C ASN A 25 9.66 -2.51 2.62
N ILE A 26 8.68 -2.98 1.86
CA ILE A 26 7.97 -2.18 0.86
C ILE A 26 7.11 -1.08 1.50
N GLY A 27 6.41 -0.29 0.69
CA GLY A 27 5.39 0.67 1.15
C GLY A 27 5.81 2.14 1.05
N GLY A 28 7.12 2.42 0.92
CA GLY A 28 7.65 3.77 0.72
C GLY A 28 7.14 4.75 1.78
N MET A 29 6.45 5.82 1.36
CA MET A 29 5.86 6.82 2.26
C MET A 29 4.93 6.24 3.34
N TRP A 30 4.33 5.07 3.10
CA TRP A 30 3.44 4.43 4.06
C TRP A 30 4.16 3.39 4.92
N ASN A 31 5.44 3.11 4.67
CA ASN A 31 6.22 2.17 5.45
C ASN A 31 6.42 2.71 6.88
N VAL A 32 5.97 1.94 7.87
CA VAL A 32 6.00 2.34 9.29
C VAL A 32 7.36 2.12 9.96
N ASP A 33 8.24 1.30 9.37
CA ASP A 33 9.56 1.00 9.92
C ASP A 33 10.55 2.14 9.68
N ILE A 34 10.49 2.76 8.50
CA ILE A 34 11.34 3.90 8.15
C ILE A 34 10.76 5.26 8.60
N LYS A 35 9.52 5.26 9.11
CA LYS A 35 8.80 6.42 9.68
C LYS A 35 8.94 7.72 8.86
N PRO A 36 8.64 7.69 7.55
CA PRO A 36 8.78 8.87 6.70
C PRO A 36 7.66 9.90 6.95
N CYS A 37 6.60 9.50 7.66
CA CYS A 37 5.49 10.34 8.09
C CYS A 37 5.37 10.36 9.61
N TRP A 38 4.72 11.40 10.15
CA TRP A 38 4.34 11.44 11.57
C TRP A 38 3.28 10.39 11.89
N ASN A 39 3.41 9.75 13.05
CA ASN A 39 2.49 8.69 13.51
C ASN A 39 1.00 9.11 13.53
N SER A 40 0.71 10.40 13.68
CA SER A 40 -0.65 10.93 13.72
C SER A 40 -1.25 11.22 12.34
N ILE A 41 -0.50 11.02 11.25
CA ILE A 41 -1.00 11.31 9.91
C ILE A 41 -2.15 10.35 9.55
N ARG A 42 -3.13 10.90 8.85
CA ARG A 42 -4.21 10.17 8.18
C ARG A 42 -4.29 10.62 6.74
N THR A 43 -4.87 9.77 5.90
CA THR A 43 -5.22 10.18 4.54
C THR A 43 -6.15 11.39 4.59
N ASN A 44 -5.92 12.35 3.71
CA ASN A 44 -6.82 13.48 3.49
C ASN A 44 -8.01 13.11 2.58
N ILE A 45 -8.02 11.90 2.03
CA ILE A 45 -9.05 11.37 1.15
C ILE A 45 -9.67 10.12 1.78
N SER A 46 -10.97 9.95 1.58
CA SER A 46 -11.75 8.82 2.09
C SER A 46 -11.32 7.50 1.45
N LYS A 47 -11.34 6.40 2.21
CA LYS A 47 -11.07 5.04 1.73
C LYS A 47 -11.96 4.64 0.54
N PHE A 48 -13.15 5.23 0.41
CA PHE A 48 -14.07 4.96 -0.70
C PHE A 48 -13.63 5.60 -2.02
N SER A 49 -12.74 6.59 -1.98
CA SER A 49 -12.26 7.31 -3.16
C SER A 49 -10.90 6.82 -3.66
N ILE A 50 -10.16 6.07 -2.83
CA ILE A 50 -8.81 5.59 -3.14
C ILE A 50 -8.63 4.06 -2.94
N PRO A 51 -9.57 3.20 -3.34
CA PRO A 51 -9.24 1.78 -3.48
C PRO A 51 -8.30 1.57 -4.68
N LEU A 52 -7.45 0.54 -4.62
CA LEU A 52 -6.84 -0.02 -5.82
C LEU A 52 -7.93 -0.67 -6.67
N SER A 53 -7.75 -0.65 -7.99
CA SER A 53 -8.79 -1.02 -8.97
C SER A 53 -9.35 -2.44 -8.77
N ASP A 54 -8.52 -3.36 -8.30
CA ASP A 54 -8.82 -4.77 -8.10
C ASP A 54 -8.79 -5.19 -6.62
N TYR A 55 -8.59 -4.25 -5.70
CA TYR A 55 -8.49 -4.55 -4.27
C TYR A 55 -9.17 -3.50 -3.40
N SER A 56 -10.18 -3.93 -2.65
CA SER A 56 -10.98 -3.04 -1.80
C SER A 56 -10.43 -2.95 -0.38
N TRP A 57 -10.61 -1.80 0.25
CA TRP A 57 -10.33 -1.62 1.66
C TRP A 57 -11.16 -2.58 2.55
N PRO A 58 -10.60 -3.06 3.68
CA PRO A 58 -11.36 -3.80 4.67
C PRO A 58 -12.60 -3.03 5.14
N LYS A 59 -13.71 -3.75 5.39
CA LYS A 59 -14.98 -3.15 5.81
C LYS A 59 -14.81 -2.31 7.09
N ASN A 60 -14.02 -2.80 8.04
CA ASN A 60 -13.71 -2.17 9.31
C ASN A 60 -12.61 -1.08 9.26
N ALA A 61 -11.97 -0.85 8.11
CA ALA A 61 -10.97 0.21 8.00
C ALA A 61 -11.58 1.59 8.28
N PRO A 62 -10.84 2.54 8.89
CA PRO A 62 -11.33 3.90 9.11
C PRO A 62 -11.71 4.60 7.79
N ILE A 63 -12.65 5.56 7.84
CA ILE A 63 -13.02 6.37 6.66
C ILE A 63 -11.80 7.13 6.11
N PHE A 64 -10.97 7.65 7.01
CA PHE A 64 -9.67 8.26 6.70
C PHE A 64 -8.57 7.42 7.34
N PRO A 65 -8.06 6.40 6.62
CA PRO A 65 -7.01 5.50 7.11
C PRO A 65 -5.80 6.24 7.69
N SER A 66 -5.24 5.72 8.78
CA SER A 66 -3.93 6.14 9.30
C SER A 66 -2.81 5.62 8.40
N GLN A 67 -1.57 6.07 8.64
CA GLN A 67 -0.40 5.51 7.98
C GLN A 67 -0.32 3.98 8.13
N GLN A 68 -0.55 3.47 9.34
CA GLN A 68 -0.52 2.04 9.64
C GLN A 68 -1.59 1.28 8.85
N ASP A 69 -2.78 1.86 8.72
CA ASP A 69 -3.88 1.25 7.96
C ASP A 69 -3.52 1.15 6.46
N VAL A 70 -2.93 2.21 5.89
CA VAL A 70 -2.46 2.20 4.49
C VAL A 70 -1.33 1.20 4.30
N TYR A 71 -0.39 1.14 5.24
CA TYR A 71 0.70 0.17 5.18
C TYR A 71 0.17 -1.26 5.14
N GLN A 72 -0.71 -1.61 6.08
CA GLN A 72 -1.29 -2.94 6.15
C GLN A 72 -2.11 -3.27 4.90
N TYR A 73 -2.84 -2.30 4.36
CA TYR A 73 -3.58 -2.47 3.11
C TYR A 73 -2.66 -2.80 1.93
N LEU A 74 -1.48 -2.16 1.84
CA LEU A 74 -0.49 -2.46 0.80
C LEU A 74 0.16 -3.84 0.99
N LEU A 75 0.47 -4.24 2.23
CA LEU A 75 0.99 -5.57 2.52
C LEU A 75 -0.01 -6.65 2.11
N ASN A 76 -1.28 -6.50 2.51
CA ASN A 76 -2.32 -7.45 2.15
C ASN A 76 -2.58 -7.51 0.64
N TYR A 77 -2.38 -6.42 -0.09
CA TYR A 77 -2.51 -6.40 -1.55
C TYR A 77 -1.43 -7.22 -2.24
N VAL A 78 -0.21 -7.24 -1.70
CA VAL A 78 0.92 -8.01 -2.26
C VAL A 78 0.79 -9.51 -2.00
N GLU A 79 0.10 -9.89 -0.91
CA GLU A 79 -0.14 -11.30 -0.56
C GLU A 79 -1.33 -11.93 -1.31
N GLN A 80 -2.07 -11.18 -2.15
CA GLN A 80 -3.14 -11.71 -2.99
C GLN A 80 -2.64 -12.54 -4.17
#